data_AF-A0A8S3HZJ0-F1
#
_entry.id   AF-A0A8S3HZJ0-F1
#
_cell.length_a   1.000
_cell.length_b   1.000
_cell.length_c   1.000
_cell.angle_alpha   90.00
_cell.angle_beta   90.00
_cell.angle_gamma   90.00
#
_symmetry.space_group_name_H-M   'P 1'
#
loop_
_entity.id
_entity.type
_entity.pdbx_description
1 polymer ?
#
loop_
_entity_poly.entity_id
_entity_poly.type
_entity_poly.pdbx_seq_one_letter_code
_entity_poly.pdbx_strand_id
1 'polypeptide(L)'
;EYLSTLDSNQPYYVGRASWSDTIKRSKEPFPYPFWFATLGAGVCLSKHSISLLEPYTQSVSAFIDGCINENYHDDIYLGFLLNGYLNISLTQNSHFHSHLEKSFYHDKQTFLRTFKNEITFGFSRPDRYPHFLPQLYQSNLDPYRIRTLHCLLNTQLKECERKIQQHLFNSTK
;
A
#
# COMPACT_ATOMS: atom_id res chain seq x y z
N GLU A 1 1.23 -3.04 -15.11
CA GLU A 1 1.32 -1.86 -15.99
C GLU A 1 2.23 -0.77 -15.42
N TYR A 2 2.01 -0.27 -14.19
CA TYR A 2 2.87 0.79 -13.63
C TYR A 2 4.36 0.41 -13.58
N LEU A 3 4.74 -0.71 -12.94
CA LEU A 3 6.16 -1.09 -12.82
C LEU A 3 6.84 -1.40 -14.16
N SER A 4 6.09 -1.73 -15.22
CA SER A 4 6.68 -1.97 -16.55
C SER A 4 7.14 -0.68 -17.24
N THR A 5 6.80 0.49 -16.71
CA THR A 5 7.32 1.77 -17.20
C THR A 5 8.65 2.18 -16.55
N LEU A 6 9.10 1.44 -15.55
CA LEU A 6 10.33 1.72 -14.79
C LEU A 6 11.46 0.76 -15.18
N ASP A 7 12.69 1.27 -15.25
CA ASP A 7 13.88 0.43 -15.43
C ASP A 7 14.33 -0.15 -14.09
N SER A 8 14.29 -1.48 -13.96
CA SER A 8 14.71 -2.20 -12.75
C SER A 8 16.21 -2.11 -12.43
N ASN A 9 17.03 -1.66 -13.38
CA ASN A 9 18.46 -1.37 -13.16
C ASN A 9 18.70 0.05 -12.61
N GLN A 10 17.69 0.92 -12.64
CA GLN A 10 17.76 2.25 -12.01
C GLN A 10 17.18 2.20 -10.60
N PRO A 11 17.78 2.92 -9.63
CA PRO A 11 17.27 2.95 -8.28
C PRO A 11 15.92 3.67 -8.24
N TYR A 12 14.87 2.96 -7.80
CA TYR A 12 13.59 3.57 -7.46
C TYR A 12 13.03 3.04 -6.14
N TYR A 13 12.24 3.90 -5.50
CA TYR A 13 11.42 3.62 -4.34
C TYR A 13 10.05 4.24 -4.57
N VAL A 14 9.01 3.41 -4.69
CA VAL A 14 7.65 3.85 -5.00
C VAL A 14 6.70 3.42 -3.89
N GLY A 15 5.78 4.30 -3.52
CA GLY A 15 4.70 3.99 -2.58
C GLY A 15 3.91 5.25 -2.22
N ARG A 16 3.01 5.11 -1.25
CA ARG A 16 2.24 6.24 -0.73
C ARG A 16 2.99 6.91 0.42
N ALA A 17 3.18 8.22 0.38
CA ALA A 17 3.73 8.97 1.51
C ALA A 17 2.85 8.80 2.77
N SER A 18 3.50 8.56 3.91
CA SER A 18 2.80 8.27 5.17
C SER A 18 2.22 9.51 5.84
N TRP A 19 2.96 10.61 5.81
CA TRP A 19 2.56 11.90 6.40
C TRP A 19 2.30 12.95 5.33
N SER A 20 1.70 14.07 5.74
CA SER A 20 1.50 15.25 4.89
C SER A 20 2.76 16.09 4.71
N ASP A 21 3.81 15.83 5.50
CA ASP A 21 5.08 16.56 5.50
C ASP A 21 6.27 15.60 5.63
N THR A 22 7.42 16.07 5.16
CA THR A 22 8.71 15.38 5.31
C THR A 22 9.13 15.27 6.77
N ILE A 23 9.80 14.17 7.12
CA ILE A 23 10.45 14.02 8.42
C ILE A 23 11.86 14.61 8.39
N LYS A 24 12.29 15.19 9.51
CA LYS A 24 13.67 15.63 9.76
C LYS A 24 14.32 14.67 10.73
N ARG A 25 15.55 14.24 10.43
CA ARG A 25 16.34 13.46 11.39
C ARG A 25 16.71 14.31 12.59
N SER A 26 16.69 13.71 13.78
CA SER A 26 17.01 14.37 15.04
C SER A 26 18.48 14.22 15.47
N LYS A 27 19.29 13.49 14.69
CA LYS A 27 20.68 13.13 14.97
C LYS A 27 21.58 13.51 13.80
N GLU A 28 22.85 13.81 14.09
CA GLU A 28 23.89 14.11 13.09
C GLU A 28 24.37 12.84 12.36
N PRO A 29 24.70 12.89 11.06
CA PRO A 29 24.49 14.03 10.16
C PRO A 29 23.00 14.34 9.98
N PHE A 30 22.61 15.62 9.93
CA PHE A 30 21.24 16.03 9.60
C PHE A 30 21.00 15.97 8.07
N PRO A 31 20.51 14.85 7.49
CA PRO A 31 20.17 14.81 6.08
C PRO A 31 19.07 15.83 5.76
N TYR A 32 18.91 16.12 4.46
CA TYR A 32 17.74 16.83 3.98
C TYR A 32 16.46 16.15 4.47
N PRO A 33 15.38 16.93 4.75
CA PRO A 33 14.10 16.37 5.11
C PRO A 33 13.64 15.36 4.05
N PHE A 34 13.11 14.23 4.47
CA PHE A 34 12.79 13.12 3.58
C PHE A 34 11.35 12.64 3.71
N TRP A 35 10.86 12.02 2.64
CA TRP A 35 9.60 11.31 2.63
C TRP A 35 9.84 9.83 2.89
N PHE A 36 8.88 9.17 3.55
CA PHE A 36 8.84 7.73 3.71
C PHE A 36 7.44 7.22 3.36
N ALA A 37 7.36 6.00 2.83
CA ALA A 37 6.10 5.41 2.42
C ALA A 37 5.48 4.55 3.52
N THR A 38 4.15 4.57 3.63
CA THR A 38 3.42 3.67 4.52
C THR A 38 3.58 2.21 4.06
N LEU A 39 4.35 1.40 4.79
CA LEU A 39 4.54 -0.01 4.43
C LEU A 39 3.22 -0.81 4.39
N GLY A 40 2.24 -0.44 5.23
CA GLY A 40 0.90 -1.03 5.20
C GLY A 40 0.07 -0.71 3.95
N ALA A 41 0.47 0.27 3.13
CA ALA A 41 -0.08 0.48 1.78
C ALA A 41 0.67 -0.34 0.72
N GLY A 42 1.79 -0.98 1.06
CA GLY A 42 2.72 -1.59 0.13
C GLY A 42 3.70 -0.59 -0.48
N VAL A 43 4.86 -1.10 -0.88
CA VAL A 43 5.92 -0.34 -1.54
C VAL A 43 6.57 -1.18 -2.65
N CYS A 44 7.23 -0.52 -3.59
CA CYS A 44 8.02 -1.18 -4.62
C CYS A 44 9.44 -0.62 -4.64
N LEU A 45 10.42 -1.52 -4.68
CA LEU A 45 11.83 -1.21 -4.79
C LEU A 45 12.39 -1.89 -6.03
N SER A 46 13.29 -1.20 -6.73
CA SER A 46 14.02 -1.80 -7.85
C SER A 46 15.00 -2.85 -7.36
N LYS A 47 15.42 -3.77 -8.23
CA LYS A 47 16.51 -4.70 -7.92
C LYS A 47 17.78 -3.94 -7.51
N HIS A 48 18.07 -2.83 -8.19
CA HIS A 48 19.23 -2.01 -7.87
C HIS A 48 19.13 -1.37 -6.47
N SER A 49 17.96 -0.82 -6.10
CA SER A 49 17.70 -0.26 -4.76
C SER A 49 17.92 -1.30 -3.66
N ILE A 50 17.49 -2.55 -3.89
CA ILE A 50 17.70 -3.64 -2.95
C ILE A 50 19.20 -3.95 -2.80
N SER A 51 19.97 -3.99 -3.89
CA SER A 51 21.42 -4.22 -3.81
C SER A 51 22.16 -3.11 -3.04
N LEU A 52 21.68 -1.86 -3.14
CA LEU A 52 22.24 -0.74 -2.39
C LEU A 52 21.86 -0.79 -0.90
N LEU A 53 20.71 -1.38 -0.56
CA LEU A 53 20.27 -1.57 0.82
C LEU A 53 21.01 -2.70 1.55
N GLU A 54 21.52 -3.69 0.81
CA GLU A 54 22.12 -4.91 1.36
C GLU A 54 23.11 -4.65 2.51
N PRO A 55 24.05 -3.68 2.44
CA PRO A 55 24.97 -3.41 3.54
C PRO A 55 24.30 -3.02 4.87
N TYR A 56 23.09 -2.46 4.83
CA TYR A 56 22.32 -2.01 5.99
C TYR A 56 21.30 -3.04 6.46
N THR A 57 21.00 -4.04 5.63
CA THR A 57 19.97 -5.04 5.86
C THR A 57 20.50 -6.47 5.80
N GLN A 58 21.81 -6.66 6.03
CA GLN A 58 22.49 -7.97 5.96
C GLN A 58 21.85 -9.00 6.90
N SER A 59 21.30 -8.55 8.01
CA SER A 59 20.49 -9.36 8.93
C SER A 59 19.26 -8.60 9.40
N VAL A 60 18.25 -9.35 9.84
CA VAL A 60 17.07 -8.77 10.51
C VAL A 60 17.48 -7.99 11.75
N SER A 61 18.49 -8.46 12.50
CA SER A 61 19.00 -7.74 13.68
C SER A 61 19.61 -6.40 13.31
N ALA A 62 20.41 -6.32 12.23
CA ALA A 62 21.02 -5.07 11.79
C ALA A 62 19.96 -4.01 11.44
N PHE A 63 18.87 -4.42 10.79
CA PHE A 63 17.76 -3.52 10.50
C PHE A 63 17.04 -3.06 11.77
N ILE A 64 16.72 -3.99 12.69
CA ILE A 64 16.06 -3.68 13.97
C ILE A 64 16.92 -2.76 14.84
N ASP A 65 18.22 -3.06 14.97
CA ASP A 65 19.16 -2.24 15.74
C ASP A 65 19.22 -0.82 15.17
N GLY A 66 19.19 -0.68 13.84
CA GLY A 66 19.06 0.60 13.15
C GLY A 66 17.78 1.36 13.50
N CYS A 67 16.63 0.71 13.46
CA CYS A 67 15.35 1.29 13.91
C CYS A 67 15.43 1.80 15.35
N ILE A 68 15.96 0.98 16.27
CA ILE A 68 16.12 1.32 17.69
C ILE A 68 17.07 2.51 17.83
N ASN A 69 18.21 2.47 17.14
CA ASN A 69 19.22 3.51 17.19
C ASN A 69 18.71 4.84 16.66
N GLU A 70 17.92 4.87 15.60
CA GLU A 70 17.31 6.09 15.06
C GLU A 70 16.02 6.50 15.81
N ASN A 71 15.47 5.63 16.65
CA ASN A 71 14.14 5.76 17.24
C ASN A 71 13.05 5.93 16.16
N TYR A 72 13.12 5.06 15.15
CA TYR A 72 12.21 5.01 14.01
C TYR A 72 11.42 3.71 13.97
N HIS A 73 10.17 3.80 13.50
CA HIS A 73 9.44 2.63 13.02
C HIS A 73 10.08 2.10 11.72
N ASP A 74 9.76 0.88 11.35
CA ASP A 74 10.34 0.17 10.19
C ASP A 74 10.14 0.93 8.87
N ASP A 75 8.98 1.55 8.67
CA ASP A 75 8.66 2.36 7.50
C ASP A 75 9.50 3.65 7.41
N ILE A 76 9.65 4.36 8.53
CA ILE A 76 10.49 5.56 8.64
C ILE A 76 11.96 5.19 8.42
N TYR A 77 12.44 4.10 9.04
CA TYR A 77 13.83 3.68 8.93
C TYR A 77 14.19 3.23 7.51
N LEU A 78 13.31 2.51 6.82
CA LEU A 78 13.50 2.19 5.39
C LEU A 78 13.59 3.47 4.54
N GLY A 79 12.69 4.43 4.77
CA GLY A 79 12.74 5.73 4.08
C GLY A 79 14.03 6.50 4.37
N PHE A 80 14.52 6.44 5.61
CA PHE A 80 15.79 7.04 6.02
C PHE A 80 16.99 6.39 5.31
N LEU A 81 17.08 5.06 5.26
CA LEU A 81 18.16 4.38 4.54
C LEU A 81 18.16 4.75 3.05
N LEU A 82 16.99 4.68 2.41
CA LEU A 82 16.84 4.97 1.00
C LEU A 82 17.16 6.43 0.66
N ASN A 83 16.60 7.39 1.38
CA ASN A 83 16.84 8.79 1.08
C ASN A 83 18.15 9.31 1.68
N GLY A 84 18.33 9.13 3.00
CA GLY A 84 19.42 9.71 3.76
C GLY A 84 20.79 9.11 3.47
N TYR A 85 20.89 7.81 3.18
CA TYR A 85 22.17 7.17 2.85
C TYR A 85 22.35 6.87 1.36
N LEU A 86 21.27 6.52 0.66
CA LEU A 86 21.36 6.07 -0.72
C LEU A 86 20.90 7.12 -1.75
N ASN A 87 20.44 8.29 -1.31
CA ASN A 87 19.93 9.37 -2.17
C ASN A 87 18.79 8.92 -3.12
N ILE A 88 17.99 7.95 -2.69
CA ILE A 88 16.81 7.43 -3.39
C ILE A 88 15.57 8.06 -2.76
N SER A 89 14.98 9.04 -3.43
CA SER A 89 13.76 9.69 -2.97
C SER A 89 12.52 8.84 -3.22
N LEU A 90 11.54 8.94 -2.32
CA LEU A 90 10.22 8.34 -2.53
C LEU A 90 9.54 8.97 -3.75
N THR A 91 9.26 8.15 -4.75
CA THR A 91 8.30 8.44 -5.81
C THR A 91 6.90 8.19 -5.26
N GLN A 92 6.22 9.27 -4.89
CA GLN A 92 4.87 9.18 -4.34
C GLN A 92 3.88 8.70 -5.41
N ASN A 93 3.08 7.71 -5.07
CA ASN A 93 2.06 7.15 -5.95
C ASN A 93 0.73 7.00 -5.20
N SER A 94 -0.31 7.69 -5.69
CA SER A 94 -1.63 7.74 -5.07
C SER A 94 -2.46 6.46 -5.24
N HIS A 95 -2.02 5.52 -6.07
CA HIS A 95 -2.69 4.24 -6.32
C HIS A 95 -2.34 3.15 -5.29
N PHE A 96 -1.50 3.48 -4.30
CA PHE A 96 -1.22 2.63 -3.15
C PHE A 96 -2.12 3.04 -1.99
N HIS A 97 -2.87 2.08 -1.44
CA HIS A 97 -3.84 2.33 -0.37
C HIS A 97 -3.62 1.48 0.88
N SER A 98 -3.56 2.14 2.04
CA SER A 98 -3.59 1.51 3.37
C SER A 98 -5.00 1.58 3.98
N HIS A 99 -5.26 0.74 5.00
CA HIS A 99 -6.54 0.75 5.72
C HIS A 99 -6.79 2.03 6.55
N LEU A 100 -5.81 2.94 6.63
CA LEU A 100 -5.91 4.21 7.35
C LEU A 100 -6.66 5.29 6.53
N GLU A 101 -6.85 5.07 5.24
CA GLU A 101 -7.40 6.06 4.30
C GLU A 101 -8.92 6.13 4.30
N LYS A 102 -9.47 6.76 5.34
CA LYS A 102 -10.93 6.86 5.51
C LYS A 102 -11.64 7.51 4.31
N SER A 103 -11.03 8.50 3.66
CA SER A 103 -11.65 9.24 2.54
C SER A 103 -11.81 8.39 1.29
N PHE A 104 -10.77 7.65 0.91
CA PHE A 104 -10.78 6.75 -0.25
C PHE A 104 -11.87 5.67 -0.14
N TYR A 105 -12.08 5.17 1.08
CA TYR A 105 -13.06 4.13 1.37
C TYR A 105 -14.46 4.64 1.78
N HIS A 106 -14.69 5.95 1.80
CA HIS A 106 -15.99 6.49 2.23
C HIS A 106 -17.02 6.54 1.09
N ASP A 107 -16.60 6.93 -0.11
CA ASP A 107 -17.49 7.11 -1.25
C ASP A 107 -17.59 5.84 -2.11
N LYS A 108 -18.70 5.12 -1.95
CA LYS A 108 -19.04 3.94 -2.75
C LYS A 108 -19.01 4.19 -4.26
N GLN A 109 -19.58 5.31 -4.71
CA GLN A 109 -19.71 5.56 -6.14
C GLN A 109 -18.37 5.87 -6.77
N THR A 110 -17.56 6.70 -6.11
CA THR A 110 -16.21 7.00 -6.57
C THR A 110 -15.35 5.74 -6.55
N PHE A 111 -15.36 4.97 -5.45
CA PHE A 111 -14.59 3.72 -5.36
C PHE A 111 -14.94 2.76 -6.50
N LEU A 112 -16.23 2.47 -6.74
CA LEU A 112 -16.65 1.54 -7.78
C LEU A 112 -16.32 2.02 -9.21
N ARG A 113 -16.02 3.30 -9.41
CA ARG A 113 -15.55 3.84 -10.69
C ARG A 113 -14.04 3.73 -10.86
N THR A 114 -13.26 3.91 -9.79
CA THR A 114 -11.79 4.04 -9.90
C THR A 114 -11.02 2.79 -9.49
N PHE A 115 -11.59 1.88 -8.69
CA PHE A 115 -10.86 0.78 -8.05
C PHE A 115 -10.03 -0.09 -9.01
N LYS A 116 -10.43 -0.24 -10.28
CA LYS A 116 -9.68 -1.04 -11.26
C LYS A 116 -8.30 -0.49 -11.58
N ASN A 117 -8.06 0.79 -11.32
CA ASN A 117 -6.80 1.48 -11.61
C ASN A 117 -5.83 1.47 -10.42
N GLU A 118 -6.27 0.99 -9.26
CA GLU A 118 -5.46 1.02 -8.04
C GLU A 118 -4.50 -0.17 -7.96
N ILE A 119 -3.35 0.04 -7.35
CA ILE A 119 -2.28 -0.96 -7.24
C ILE A 119 -2.46 -1.81 -5.99
N THR A 120 -2.79 -1.20 -4.85
CA THR A 120 -3.00 -1.90 -3.58
C THR A 120 -4.26 -1.45 -2.87
N PHE A 121 -4.76 -2.29 -1.96
CA PHE A 121 -5.87 -1.98 -1.09
C PHE A 121 -5.55 -2.46 0.33
N GLY A 122 -5.92 -1.66 1.34
CA GLY A 122 -5.82 -2.03 2.74
C GLY A 122 -7.18 -2.08 3.41
N PHE A 123 -7.49 -3.17 4.10
CA PHE A 123 -8.74 -3.36 4.85
C PHE A 123 -8.44 -3.74 6.31
N SER A 124 -9.20 -3.22 7.28
CA SER A 124 -9.10 -3.59 8.70
C SER A 124 -10.47 -3.93 9.29
N ARG A 125 -10.49 -4.75 10.36
CA ARG A 125 -11.66 -5.03 11.21
C ARG A 125 -11.50 -4.31 12.56
N PRO A 126 -12.57 -3.96 13.31
CA PRO A 126 -14.00 -4.19 13.05
C PRO A 126 -14.81 -2.92 12.70
N ASP A 127 -14.18 -1.78 12.42
CA ASP A 127 -14.90 -0.49 12.53
C ASP A 127 -15.95 -0.23 11.46
N ARG A 128 -15.78 -0.74 10.24
CA ARG A 128 -16.69 -0.44 9.15
C ARG A 128 -16.70 -1.62 8.22
N TYR A 129 -17.87 -2.23 8.04
CA TYR A 129 -18.12 -2.91 6.78
C TYR A 129 -17.58 -2.01 5.67
N PRO A 130 -16.86 -2.53 4.68
CA PRO A 130 -16.61 -1.76 3.48
C PRO A 130 -17.96 -1.58 2.80
N HIS A 131 -18.78 -0.64 3.30
CA HIS A 131 -20.09 -0.29 2.78
C HIS A 131 -19.95 0.23 1.34
N PHE A 132 -18.74 0.69 0.99
CA PHE A 132 -18.33 1.01 -0.36
C PHE A 132 -18.25 -0.22 -1.29
N LEU A 133 -18.17 -1.44 -0.76
CA LEU A 133 -18.27 -2.67 -1.51
C LEU A 133 -19.67 -3.31 -1.34
N PRO A 134 -20.24 -3.89 -2.41
CA PRO A 134 -21.42 -4.75 -2.28
C PRO A 134 -21.12 -5.96 -1.37
N GLN A 135 -22.18 -6.59 -0.87
CA GLN A 135 -22.08 -7.82 -0.10
C GLN A 135 -22.38 -9.02 -1.00
N LEU A 136 -21.37 -9.55 -1.69
CA LEU A 136 -21.50 -10.73 -2.55
C LEU A 136 -21.49 -12.05 -1.76
N TYR A 137 -20.87 -12.04 -0.57
CA TYR A 137 -20.69 -13.19 0.30
C TYR A 137 -21.18 -12.89 1.72
N GLN A 138 -21.57 -13.94 2.46
CA GLN A 138 -21.89 -13.83 3.88
C GLN A 138 -20.68 -13.32 4.68
N SER A 139 -20.93 -12.53 5.72
CA SER A 139 -19.87 -11.83 6.47
C SER A 139 -18.85 -12.77 7.10
N ASN A 140 -19.24 -13.98 7.53
CA ASN A 140 -18.32 -14.99 8.05
C ASN A 140 -17.37 -15.56 6.97
N LEU A 141 -17.80 -15.62 5.71
CA LEU A 141 -17.03 -16.17 4.59
C LEU A 141 -16.15 -15.11 3.91
N ASP A 142 -16.56 -13.85 3.96
CA ASP A 142 -15.82 -12.73 3.38
C ASP A 142 -15.77 -11.51 4.32
N PRO A 143 -15.12 -11.68 5.48
CA PRO A 143 -15.21 -10.71 6.56
C PRO A 143 -14.38 -9.44 6.34
N TYR A 144 -13.43 -9.46 5.40
CA TYR A 144 -12.65 -8.28 4.97
C TYR A 144 -13.09 -7.76 3.60
N ARG A 145 -14.07 -8.41 2.97
CA ARG A 145 -14.55 -8.16 1.59
C ARG A 145 -13.51 -8.27 0.48
N ILE A 146 -12.43 -9.00 0.75
CA ILE A 146 -11.41 -9.31 -0.25
C ILE A 146 -11.96 -10.27 -1.32
N ARG A 147 -12.84 -11.22 -0.96
CA ARG A 147 -13.47 -12.10 -1.98
C ARG A 147 -14.42 -11.31 -2.87
N THR A 148 -15.17 -10.38 -2.26
CA THR A 148 -16.03 -9.45 -3.00
C THR A 148 -15.20 -8.59 -3.95
N LEU A 149 -14.14 -7.93 -3.47
CA LEU A 149 -13.24 -7.14 -4.32
C LEU A 149 -12.65 -7.98 -5.46
N HIS A 150 -12.18 -9.19 -5.16
CA HIS A 150 -11.67 -10.12 -6.15
C HIS A 150 -12.68 -10.36 -7.27
N CYS A 151 -13.95 -10.59 -6.94
CA CYS A 151 -14.98 -10.80 -7.96
C CYS A 151 -15.35 -9.56 -8.75
N LEU A 152 -15.29 -8.36 -8.16
CA LEU A 152 -15.49 -7.11 -8.89
C LEU A 152 -14.34 -6.81 -9.86
N LEU A 153 -13.11 -7.21 -9.51
CA LEU A 153 -11.94 -7.12 -10.38
C LEU A 153 -11.94 -8.20 -11.48
N ASN A 154 -12.56 -9.36 -11.22
CA ASN A 154 -12.49 -10.54 -12.08
C ASN A 154 -13.88 -11.03 -12.52
N THR A 155 -14.65 -10.15 -13.16
CA THR A 155 -16.03 -10.42 -13.59
C THR A 155 -16.15 -11.53 -14.64
N GLN A 156 -15.06 -11.85 -15.34
CA GLN A 156 -14.96 -12.92 -16.32
C GLN A 156 -14.96 -14.33 -15.71
N LEU A 157 -14.72 -14.46 -14.40
CA LEU A 157 -14.74 -15.75 -13.73
C LEU A 157 -16.20 -16.16 -13.47
N LYS A 158 -16.61 -17.33 -13.97
CA LYS A 158 -17.99 -17.85 -13.86
C LYS A 158 -18.57 -17.79 -12.45
N GLU A 159 -17.78 -18.14 -11.43
CA GLU A 159 -18.22 -18.09 -10.03
C GLU A 159 -18.47 -16.65 -9.56
N CYS A 160 -17.64 -15.70 -9.98
CA CYS A 160 -17.80 -14.29 -9.65
C CYS A 160 -18.98 -13.65 -10.38
N GLU A 161 -19.14 -13.94 -11.67
CA GLU A 161 -20.31 -13.52 -12.44
C GLU A 161 -21.60 -13.98 -11.75
N ARG A 162 -21.68 -15.26 -11.40
CA ARG A 162 -22.84 -15.84 -10.69
C ARG A 162 -23.13 -15.11 -9.38
N LYS A 163 -22.11 -14.79 -8.57
CA LYS A 163 -22.27 -14.06 -7.31
C LYS A 163 -22.76 -12.63 -7.52
N ILE A 164 -22.24 -11.94 -8.53
CA ILE A 164 -22.68 -10.58 -8.88
C ILE A 164 -24.14 -10.59 -9.34
N GLN A 165 -24.52 -11.50 -10.23
CA GLN A 165 -25.90 -11.61 -10.71
C GLN A 165 -26.89 -11.93 -9.57
N GLN A 166 -26.51 -12.84 -8.66
CA GLN A 166 -27.32 -13.13 -7.46
C GLN A 166 -27.52 -11.89 -6.59
N HIS A 167 -26.48 -11.08 -6.39
CA HIS A 167 -26.59 -9.84 -5.62
C HIS A 167 -27.50 -8.80 -6.31
N LEU A 168 -27.37 -8.62 -7.62
CA LEU A 168 -28.20 -7.69 -8.39
C LEU A 168 -29.67 -8.10 -8.34
N PHE A 169 -29.98 -9.38 -8.57
CA PHE A 169 -31.34 -9.91 -8.51
C PHE A 169 -32.01 -9.72 -7.14
N ASN A 170 -31.25 -9.94 -6.06
CA ASN A 170 -31.75 -9.74 -4.71
C ASN A 170 -31.93 -8.27 -4.34
N SER A 171 -31.22 -7.35 -4.99
CA SER A 171 -31.30 -5.91 -4.70
C SER A 171 -32.47 -5.21 -5.43
N THR A 172 -33.05 -5.87 -6.44
CA THR A 172 -34.20 -5.37 -7.22
C THR A 172 -35.56 -5.86 -6.70
N LYS A 173 -35.57 -6.66 -5.63
CA LYS A 173 -36.78 -7.07 -4.90
C LYS A 173 -36.92 -6.27 -3.63
#